data_AF-X1P2N5-F1
#
_entry.id   AF-X1P2N5-F1
#
_cell.length_a   1.000
_cell.length_b   1.000
_cell.length_c   1.000
_cell.angle_alpha   90.00
_cell.angle_beta   90.00
_cell.angle_gamma   90.00
#
_symmetry.space_group_name_H-M   'P 1'
#
loop_
_entity.id
_entity.type
_entity.pdbx_description
1 polymer ?
#
loop_
_entity_poly.entity_id
_entity_poly.type
_entity_poly.pdbx_seq_one_letter_code
_entity_poly.pdbx_strand_id
1 'polypeptide(L)' 'LAVVGNKIRHNSDKEFLKAHMPDFSFLGFIRYDEKILEADLNNTSSLELNTELMEEVERIAEKM' A
#
# COMPACT_ATOMS: atom_id res chain seq x y z
N LEU A 1 -18.26 -0.47 -2.44
CA LEU A 1 -17.21 -0.33 -1.39
C LEU A 1 -15.87 -0.30 -2.09
N ALA A 2 -15.03 0.70 -1.81
CA ALA A 2 -13.70 0.81 -2.39
C ALA A 2 -12.65 0.40 -1.35
N VAL A 3 -11.59 -0.29 -1.78
CA VAL A 3 -10.58 -0.87 -0.90
C VAL A 3 -9.17 -0.49 -1.34
N VAL A 4 -8.23 -0.58 -0.41
CA VAL A 4 -6.80 -0.37 -0.66
C VAL A 4 -6.06 -1.66 -0.33
N GLY A 5 -5.31 -2.19 -1.31
CA GLY A 5 -4.48 -3.38 -1.09
C GLY A 5 -3.17 -2.99 -0.42
N ASN A 6 -3.01 -3.26 0.87
CA ASN A 6 -1.81 -2.93 1.63
C ASN A 6 -0.81 -4.10 1.67
N LYS A 7 0.48 -3.80 1.87
CA LYS A 7 1.58 -4.75 2.04
C LYS A 7 1.85 -5.62 0.82
N ILE A 8 1.74 -5.03 -0.37
CA ILE A 8 2.01 -5.72 -1.64
C ILE A 8 3.51 -5.88 -1.86
N ARG A 9 4.00 -7.11 -1.99
CA ARG A 9 5.44 -7.38 -2.20
C ARG A 9 5.77 -7.52 -3.68
N HIS A 10 4.89 -8.15 -4.44
CA HIS A 10 5.09 -8.41 -5.85
C HIS A 10 3.85 -8.11 -6.68
N ASN A 11 4.03 -7.95 -8.01
CA ASN A 11 2.90 -7.76 -8.92
C ASN A 11 1.93 -8.96 -8.91
N SER A 12 2.45 -10.18 -8.66
CA SER A 12 1.62 -11.38 -8.47
C SER A 12 0.59 -11.23 -7.37
N ASP A 13 0.91 -10.50 -6.29
CA ASP A 13 -0.03 -10.29 -5.18
C ASP A 13 -1.19 -9.39 -5.63
N LYS A 14 -0.91 -8.37 -6.47
CA LYS A 14 -1.94 -7.49 -7.04
C LYS A 14 -2.88 -8.28 -7.94
N GLU A 15 -2.32 -9.13 -8.80
CA GLU A 15 -3.09 -9.96 -9.72
C GLU A 15 -3.92 -10.99 -8.97
N PHE A 16 -3.34 -11.63 -7.95
CA PHE A 16 -4.04 -12.56 -7.08
C PHE A 16 -5.25 -11.92 -6.40
N LEU A 17 -5.08 -10.73 -5.80
CA LEU A 17 -6.17 -10.00 -5.15
C LEU A 17 -7.27 -9.62 -6.14
N LYS A 18 -6.92 -9.10 -7.32
CA LYS A 18 -7.90 -8.75 -8.35
C LYS A 18 -8.67 -9.97 -8.86
N ALA A 19 -8.00 -11.11 -9.01
CA ALA A 19 -8.62 -12.34 -9.50
C ALA A 19 -9.59 -12.95 -8.48
N HIS A 20 -9.28 -12.88 -7.18
CA HIS A 20 -10.05 -13.56 -6.13
C HIS A 20 -11.01 -12.63 -5.38
N MET A 21 -10.92 -11.32 -5.57
CA MET A 21 -11.81 -10.32 -4.96
C MET A 21 -12.46 -9.42 -6.02
N PRO A 22 -13.14 -9.98 -7.04
CA PRO A 22 -13.68 -9.22 -8.16
C PRO A 22 -14.79 -8.23 -7.75
N ASP A 23 -15.48 -8.50 -6.65
CA ASP A 23 -16.56 -7.64 -6.13
C ASP A 23 -16.05 -6.35 -5.47
N PHE A 24 -14.74 -6.22 -5.29
CA PHE A 24 -14.10 -5.07 -4.65
C PHE A 24 -13.39 -4.19 -5.67
N SER A 25 -13.64 -2.88 -5.59
CA SER A 25 -12.91 -1.90 -6.41
C SER A 25 -11.67 -1.43 -5.65
N PHE A 26 -10.48 -1.79 -6.16
CA PHE A 26 -9.20 -1.38 -5.59
C PHE A 26 -8.84 0.04 -6.05
N LEU A 27 -8.79 1.00 -5.13
CA LEU A 27 -8.35 2.38 -5.41
C LEU A 27 -6.85 2.45 -5.72
N GLY A 28 -6.09 1.57 -5.08
CA GLY A 28 -4.69 1.34 -5.36
C GLY A 28 -4.08 0.34 -4.40
N PHE A 29 -2.75 0.28 -4.46
CA PHE A 29 -1.96 -0.69 -3.73
C PHE A 29 -0.78 0.02 -3.09
N ILE A 30 -0.56 -0.28 -1.82
CA ILE A 30 0.57 0.21 -1.04
C ILE A 30 1.59 -0.92 -0.95
N ARG A 31 2.83 -0.64 -1.38
CA ARG A 31 3.92 -1.61 -1.35
C ARG A 31 4.33 -1.94 0.08
N TYR A 32 4.82 -3.16 0.26
CA TYR A 32 5.57 -3.51 1.45
C TYR A 32 6.94 -2.83 1.41
N ASP A 33 7.30 -2.13 2.48
CA ASP A 33 8.62 -1.54 2.66
C ASP A 33 9.17 -1.92 4.03
N GLU A 34 10.38 -2.51 4.05
CA GLU A 34 11.08 -2.90 5.27
C GLU A 34 11.43 -1.70 6.15
N LYS A 35 11.64 -0.52 5.57
CA LYS A 35 11.91 0.72 6.32
C LYS A 35 10.73 1.12 7.21
N ILE A 36 9.51 0.79 6.81
CA ILE A 36 8.32 1.05 7.65
C ILE A 36 8.33 0.11 8.85
N LEU A 37 8.67 -1.16 8.64
CA LEU A 37 8.80 -2.13 9.72
C LEU A 37 9.93 -1.72 10.68
N GLU A 38 11.08 -1.32 10.17
CA GLU A 38 12.20 -0.82 10.97
C GLU A 38 11.85 0.46 11.73
N ALA A 39 11.13 1.39 11.12
CA ALA A 39 10.66 2.61 11.76
C ALA A 39 9.72 2.30 12.93
N ASP A 40 8.73 1.41 12.71
CA ASP A 40 7.83 0.94 13.75
C ASP A 40 8.60 0.26 14.91
N LEU A 41 9.61 -0.56 14.61
CA LEU A 41 10.46 -1.21 15.61
C LEU A 41 11.31 -0.20 16.40
N ASN A 42 11.81 0.83 15.73
CA ASN A 42 12.62 1.89 16.34
C ASN A 42 11.79 3.03 16.95
N ASN A 43 10.46 2.92 16.91
CA ASN A 43 9.52 3.95 17.39
C ASN A 43 9.75 5.32 16.71
N THR A 44 10.18 5.30 15.45
CA THR A 44 10.40 6.48 14.61
C THR A 44 9.30 6.60 13.55
N SER A 45 9.06 7.82 13.06
CA SER A 45 8.01 8.06 12.08
C SER A 45 8.36 7.48 10.71
N SER A 46 7.56 6.54 10.24
CA SER A 46 7.66 5.96 8.89
C SER A 46 7.32 6.97 7.78
N LEU A 47 6.62 8.06 8.10
CA LEU A 47 6.24 9.13 7.16
C LEU A 47 7.46 9.95 6.69
N GLU A 48 8.47 10.11 7.54
CA GLU A 48 9.68 10.88 7.18
C GLU A 48 10.68 10.04 6.37
N LEU A 49 10.55 8.71 6.42
CA LEU A 49 11.53 7.77 5.88
C LEU A 49 11.19 7.27 4.46
N ASN A 50 9.98 7.56 3.98
CA ASN A 50 9.48 6.93 2.76
C ASN A 50 8.62 7.85 1.89
N THR A 51 9.30 8.63 1.04
CA THR A 51 8.66 9.50 0.05
C THR A 51 7.87 8.70 -1.00
N GLU A 52 8.34 7.52 -1.40
CA GLU A 52 7.63 6.67 -2.39
C GLU A 52 6.30 6.16 -1.84
N LEU A 53 6.26 5.76 -0.58
CA LEU A 53 5.03 5.37 0.11
C LEU A 53 4.03 6.53 0.16
N MET A 54 4.52 7.73 0.49
CA MET A 54 3.66 8.91 0.58
C MET A 54 3.03 9.24 -0.77
N GLU A 55 3.80 9.15 -1.86
CA GLU A 55 3.26 9.30 -3.21
C GLU A 55 2.22 8.23 -3.57
N GLU A 56 2.42 6.97 -3.16
CA GLU A 56 1.42 5.91 -3.37
C GLU A 56 0.12 6.21 -2.64
N VAL A 57 0.21 6.70 -1.40
CA VAL A 57 -0.94 7.09 -0.58
C VAL A 57 -1.65 8.31 -1.18
N GLU A 58 -0.93 9.34 -1.61
CA GLU A 58 -1.51 10.52 -2.26
C GLU A 58 -2.26 10.14 -3.54
N ARG A 59 -1.66 9.32 -4.41
CA ARG A 59 -2.33 8.81 -5.63
C ARG A 59 -3.59 7.99 -5.35
N ILE A 60 -3.70 7.38 -4.17
CA ILE A 60 -4.89 6.65 -3.74
C ILE A 60 -5.93 7.63 -3.19
N ALA A 61 -5.51 8.62 -2.40
CA ALA A 61 -6.36 9.65 -1.83
C ALA A 61 -7.04 10.50 -2.91
N GLU A 62 -6.37 10.78 -4.02
CA GLU A 62 -6.95 11.48 -5.19
C GLU A 62 -8.11 10.72 -5.86
N LYS A 63 -8.22 9.41 -5.61
CA LYS A 63 -9.26 8.54 -6.20
C LYS A 63 -10.42 8.25 -5.24
N MET A 64 -10.34 8.75 -4.01
CA MET A 64 -11.42 8.68 -3.02
C MET A 64 -12.50 9.71 -3.35
#